data_AF-A0A952B8V4-F1
#
_entry.id   AF-A0A952B8V4-F1
#
_cell.length_a   1.000
_cell.length_b   1.000
_cell.length_c   1.000
_cell.angle_alpha   90.00
_cell.angle_beta   90.00
_cell.angle_gamma   90.00
#
_symmetry.space_group_name_H-M   'P 1'
#
loop_
_entity.id
_entity.type
_entity.pdbx_description
1 polymer ?
#
loop_
_entity_poly.entity_id
_entity_poly.type
_entity_poly.pdbx_seq_one_letter_code
_entity_poly.pdbx_strand_id
1 'polypeptide(L)'
;MTRLLLAIVTLLGALSPAFAAHSELPRLELLEPDQAFSLSTRVIDAQTLEARWSIAQGYYMYRDKFRFEPMDDSLSLAAAVLPKGKEKTDPFFGTTEI
;
A
#
# COMPACT_ATOMS: atom_id res chain seq x y z
N MET A 1 51.56 15.53 53.02
CA MET A 1 52.78 14.82 52.55
C MET A 1 52.46 13.35 52.76
N THR A 2 52.12 12.53 51.76
CA THR A 2 52.86 12.18 50.52
C THR A 2 51.88 11.57 49.51
N ARG A 3 52.16 11.72 48.21
CA ARG A 3 51.33 11.32 47.08
C ARG A 3 51.46 9.81 46.74
N LEU A 4 50.44 9.31 46.03
CA LEU A 4 50.50 8.31 44.94
C LEU A 4 50.50 6.81 45.28
N LEU A 5 49.41 6.10 44.91
CA LEU A 5 49.47 5.07 43.86
C LEU A 5 48.07 4.63 43.43
N LEU A 6 47.81 4.91 42.15
CA LEU A 6 46.70 4.48 41.33
C LEU A 6 46.93 3.01 40.94
N ALA A 7 46.03 2.10 41.32
CA ALA A 7 45.74 0.85 40.61
C ALA A 7 44.71 0.05 41.42
N ILE A 8 43.48 -0.03 40.90
CA ILE A 8 42.68 -1.26 40.74
C ILE A 8 41.50 -0.80 39.88
N VAL A 9 41.80 -0.77 38.58
CA VAL A 9 40.82 -0.87 37.51
C VAL A 9 40.28 -2.30 37.54
N THR A 10 39.01 -2.45 37.13
CA THR A 10 38.25 -3.69 36.89
C THR A 10 37.74 -4.47 38.10
N LEU A 11 36.56 -4.08 38.61
CA LEU A 11 35.60 -5.06 39.10
C LEU A 11 34.16 -4.57 38.93
N LEU A 12 33.33 -5.44 38.36
CA LEU A 12 31.87 -5.39 38.24
C LEU A 12 31.26 -4.55 37.11
N GLY A 13 31.45 -5.05 35.88
CA GLY A 13 30.47 -4.89 34.83
C GLY A 13 29.19 -5.66 35.15
N ALA A 14 28.07 -4.94 35.28
CA ALA A 14 26.70 -5.39 35.03
C ALA A 14 25.75 -4.21 35.35
N LEU A 15 25.72 -3.19 34.50
CA LEU A 15 24.57 -2.27 34.47
C LEU A 15 23.85 -2.49 33.15
N SER A 16 22.77 -3.26 33.28
CA SER A 16 21.90 -3.79 32.26
C SER A 16 21.65 -2.83 31.08
N PRO A 17 21.73 -3.28 29.81
CA PRO A 17 20.92 -2.67 28.79
C PRO A 17 19.47 -3.06 29.13
N ALA A 18 18.83 -2.27 29.99
CA ALA A 18 17.39 -2.32 30.15
C ALA A 18 16.80 -2.03 28.78
N PHE A 19 16.39 -3.12 28.12
CA PHE A 19 15.51 -3.17 26.97
C PHE A 19 15.34 -1.82 26.26
N ALA A 20 16.23 -1.54 25.30
CA ALA A 20 15.80 -0.77 24.14
C ALA A 20 14.87 -1.70 23.32
N ALA A 21 13.70 -2.00 23.89
CA ALA A 21 12.57 -2.56 23.18
C ALA A 21 12.14 -1.48 22.19
N HIS A 22 12.82 -1.44 21.04
CA HIS A 22 12.31 -0.78 19.88
C HIS A 22 11.05 -1.55 19.52
N SER A 23 9.91 -1.06 20.01
CA SER A 23 8.61 -1.47 19.52
C SER A 23 8.56 -1.04 18.06
N GLU A 24 9.02 -1.92 17.16
CA GLU A 24 8.64 -1.83 15.76
C GLU A 24 7.11 -1.97 15.77
N LEU A 25 6.41 -0.86 15.54
CA LEU A 25 5.00 -0.92 15.16
C LEU A 25 4.90 -1.99 14.06
N PRO A 26 3.91 -2.90 14.10
CA PRO A 26 3.76 -3.90 13.07
C PRO A 26 3.79 -3.18 11.73
N ARG A 27 4.86 -3.41 10.94
CA ARG A 27 4.87 -2.95 9.56
C ARG A 27 3.72 -3.71 8.91
N LEU A 28 2.63 -3.01 8.63
CA LEU A 28 1.62 -3.49 7.71
C LEU A 28 2.38 -3.73 6.41
N GLU A 29 2.65 -5.00 6.12
CA GLU A 29 3.28 -5.42 4.88
C GLU A 29 2.28 -5.07 3.77
N LEU A 30 2.55 -3.95 3.09
CA LEU A 30 1.73 -3.51 1.98
C LEU A 30 1.90 -4.52 0.85
N LEU A 31 0.77 -4.95 0.30
CA LEU A 31 0.76 -5.82 -0.87
C LEU A 31 1.30 -5.05 -2.06
N GLU A 32 2.03 -5.74 -2.93
CA GLU A 32 2.39 -5.20 -4.24
C GLU A 32 1.11 -4.85 -5.03
N PRO A 33 1.13 -3.82 -5.89
CA PRO A 33 -0.08 -3.36 -6.59
C PRO A 33 -0.84 -4.47 -7.32
N ASP A 34 -0.14 -5.37 -8.01
CA ASP A 34 -0.77 -6.47 -8.76
C ASP A 34 -1.42 -7.53 -7.84
N GLN A 35 -0.98 -7.61 -6.58
CA GLN A 35 -1.61 -8.46 -5.56
C GLN A 35 -2.82 -7.76 -4.93
N ALA A 36 -2.73 -6.44 -4.71
CA ALA A 36 -3.81 -5.65 -4.14
C ALA A 36 -4.96 -5.41 -5.14
N PHE A 37 -4.66 -5.33 -6.43
CA PHE A 37 -5.58 -4.93 -7.52
C PHE A 37 -5.49 -5.88 -8.71
N SER A 38 -5.73 -7.17 -8.48
CA SER A 38 -5.58 -8.18 -9.52
C SER A 38 -6.61 -8.00 -10.64
N LEU A 39 -6.15 -7.72 -11.86
CA LEU A 39 -6.97 -7.55 -13.06
C LEU A 39 -7.22 -8.89 -13.76
N SER A 40 -8.48 -9.13 -14.13
CA SER A 40 -8.90 -10.19 -15.04
C SER A 40 -9.77 -9.61 -16.15
N THR A 41 -9.69 -10.17 -17.34
CA THR A 41 -10.50 -9.75 -18.49
C THR A 41 -11.21 -10.94 -19.12
N ARG A 42 -12.40 -10.69 -19.69
CA ARG A 42 -13.11 -11.70 -20.48
C ARG A 42 -13.88 -11.05 -21.64
N VAL A 43 -14.01 -11.80 -22.73
CA VAL A 43 -14.88 -11.45 -23.85
C VAL A 43 -16.30 -11.85 -23.49
N ILE A 44 -17.22 -10.88 -23.51
CA ILE A 44 -18.65 -11.13 -23.28
C ILE A 44 -19.34 -11.48 -24.60
N ASP A 45 -19.02 -10.71 -25.65
CA ASP A 45 -19.49 -10.90 -27.02
C ASP A 45 -18.53 -10.24 -28.03
N ALA A 46 -18.93 -10.15 -29.30
CA ALA A 46 -18.11 -9.63 -30.39
C ALA A 46 -17.69 -8.15 -30.23
N GLN A 47 -18.36 -7.37 -29.37
CA GLN A 47 -18.12 -5.94 -29.19
C GLN A 47 -17.88 -5.53 -27.73
N THR A 48 -17.93 -6.49 -26.79
CA THR A 48 -17.91 -6.21 -25.36
C THR A 48 -16.80 -6.99 -24.65
N LEU A 49 -15.89 -6.25 -24.03
CA LEU A 49 -14.91 -6.77 -23.07
C LEU A 49 -15.32 -6.38 -21.65
N GLU A 50 -15.26 -7.32 -20.73
CA GLU A 50 -15.37 -7.03 -19.29
C GLU A 50 -13.98 -7.08 -18.67
N ALA A 51 -13.61 -6.00 -17.98
CA ALA A 51 -12.45 -5.94 -17.09
C ALA A 51 -12.93 -5.96 -15.63
N ARG A 52 -12.35 -6.83 -14.81
CA ARG A 52 -12.68 -6.99 -13.40
C ARG A 52 -11.42 -6.96 -12.55
N TRP A 53 -11.41 -6.05 -11.58
CA TRP A 53 -10.40 -5.99 -10.53
C TRP A 53 -10.90 -6.72 -9.28
N SER A 54 -10.11 -7.68 -8.80
CA SER A 54 -10.26 -8.25 -7.47
C SER A 54 -9.41 -7.44 -6.51
N ILE A 55 -10.07 -6.69 -5.62
CA ILE A 55 -9.41 -5.74 -4.73
C ILE A 55 -9.22 -6.38 -3.35
N ALA A 56 -7.98 -6.38 -2.85
CA ALA A 56 -7.66 -6.94 -1.54
C ALA A 56 -8.34 -6.15 -0.40
N GLN A 57 -8.56 -6.82 0.73
CA GLN A 57 -9.19 -6.21 1.89
C GLN A 57 -8.36 -5.02 2.40
N GLY A 58 -9.03 -3.88 2.63
CA GLY A 58 -8.39 -2.64 3.07
C GLY A 58 -7.85 -1.77 1.94
N TYR A 59 -7.94 -2.22 0.69
CA TYR A 59 -7.57 -1.46 -0.50
C TYR A 59 -8.83 -0.97 -1.25
N TYR A 60 -8.67 0.08 -2.05
CA TYR A 60 -9.74 0.65 -2.89
C TYR A 60 -9.14 1.36 -4.11
N MET A 61 -9.92 1.52 -5.16
CA MET A 61 -9.56 2.25 -6.36
C MET A 61 -10.53 3.42 -6.55
N TYR A 62 -10.03 4.57 -6.94
CA TYR A 62 -10.88 5.72 -7.24
C TYR A 62 -11.60 5.51 -8.58
N ARG A 63 -12.93 5.58 -8.57
CA ARG A 63 -13.75 5.29 -9.75
C ARG A 63 -13.49 6.27 -10.90
N ASP A 64 -13.18 7.53 -10.59
CA ASP A 64 -12.90 8.59 -11.57
C ASP A 64 -11.48 8.50 -12.16
N LYS A 65 -10.64 7.56 -11.72
CA LYS A 65 -9.26 7.39 -12.21
C LYS A 65 -9.12 6.28 -13.26
N PHE A 66 -10.20 5.58 -13.59
CA PHE A 66 -10.18 4.65 -14.72
C PHE A 66 -10.13 5.40 -16.05
N ARG A 67 -9.23 4.97 -16.91
CA ARG A 67 -9.12 5.43 -18.30
C ARG A 67 -8.91 4.24 -19.21
N PHE A 68 -9.58 4.26 -20.35
CA PHE A 68 -9.46 3.24 -21.38
C PHE A 68 -9.16 3.94 -22.70
N GLU A 69 -8.12 3.47 -23.38
CA GLU A 69 -7.66 4.00 -24.66
C GLU A 69 -7.49 2.81 -25.62
N PRO A 70 -7.85 2.97 -26.90
CA PRO A 70 -7.56 1.95 -27.91
C PRO A 70 -6.04 1.79 -28.08
N MET A 71 -5.59 0.58 -28.43
CA MET A 71 -4.16 0.33 -28.66
C MET A 71 -3.64 0.99 -29.94
N ASP A 72 -4.53 1.24 -30.90
CA ASP A 72 -4.22 1.90 -32.16
C ASP A 72 -5.47 2.62 -32.72
N ASP A 73 -5.25 3.52 -33.67
CA ASP A 73 -6.29 4.38 -34.24
C ASP A 73 -7.36 3.64 -35.07
N SER A 74 -7.16 2.36 -35.37
CA SER A 74 -8.15 1.56 -36.11
C SER A 74 -9.29 1.06 -35.20
N LEU A 75 -9.10 1.12 -33.88
CA LEU A 75 -10.07 0.69 -32.88
C LEU A 75 -10.85 1.88 -32.34
N SER A 76 -12.17 1.82 -32.43
CA SER A 76 -13.07 2.77 -31.77
C SER A 76 -13.61 2.16 -30.48
N LEU A 77 -13.48 2.88 -29.38
CA LEU A 77 -13.96 2.46 -28.06
C LEU A 77 -15.14 3.34 -27.63
N ALA A 78 -16.25 2.70 -27.25
CA ALA A 78 -17.35 3.40 -26.59
C ALA A 78 -16.98 3.82 -25.16
N ALA A 79 -17.75 4.73 -24.57
CA ALA A 79 -17.55 5.11 -23.18
C ALA A 79 -17.67 3.87 -22.26
N ALA A 80 -16.70 3.69 -21.36
CA ALA A 80 -16.70 2.57 -20.43
C ALA A 80 -17.89 2.64 -19.47
N VAL A 81 -18.54 1.51 -19.25
CA VAL A 81 -19.62 1.38 -18.26
C VAL A 81 -19.02 0.98 -16.92
N LEU A 82 -18.91 1.94 -16.02
CA LEU A 82 -18.41 1.71 -14.65
C LEU A 82 -19.57 1.56 -13.67
N PRO A 83 -19.60 0.52 -12.81
CA PRO A 83 -20.63 0.36 -11.80
C PRO A 83 -20.60 1.53 -10.82
N LYS A 84 -21.71 1.77 -10.11
CA LYS A 84 -21.76 2.75 -9.03
C LYS A 84 -20.82 2.31 -7.89
N GLY A 85 -19.94 3.20 -7.48
CA GLY A 85 -19.04 3.03 -6.35
C GLY A 85 -19.66 3.49 -5.03
N LYS A 86 -18.83 3.50 -3.99
CA LYS A 86 -19.18 4.00 -2.65
C LYS A 86 -18.57 5.38 -2.46
N GLU A 87 -19.31 6.29 -1.86
CA GLU A 87 -18.73 7.56 -1.43
C GLU A 87 -17.76 7.36 -0.27
N LYS A 88 -16.61 8.00 -0.36
CA LYS A 88 -15.57 8.01 0.67
C LYS A 88 -15.00 9.41 0.78
N THR A 89 -14.86 9.91 2.01
CA THR A 89 -14.07 11.11 2.27
C THR A 89 -12.63 10.70 2.50
N ASP A 90 -11.77 11.10 1.58
CA ASP A 90 -10.33 10.91 1.64
C ASP A 90 -9.63 12.20 2.13
N PRO A 91 -8.60 12.12 2.98
CA PRO A 91 -7.90 13.30 3.48
C PRO A 91 -7.20 14.16 2.42
N PHE A 92 -6.83 13.57 1.28
CA PHE A 92 -6.10 14.24 0.20
C PHE A 92 -7.02 14.68 -0.93
N PHE A 93 -8.06 13.90 -1.23
CA PHE A 93 -8.96 14.13 -2.37
C PHE A 93 -10.36 14.60 -1.98
N GLY A 94 -10.70 14.66 -0.69
CA GLY A 94 -12.04 15.01 -0.23
C GLY A 94 -13.06 13.90 -0.52
N THR A 95 -14.32 14.27 -0.72
CA THR A 95 -15.38 13.31 -1.04
C THR A 95 -15.25 12.81 -2.47
N THR A 96 -15.07 11.50 -2.62
CA THR A 96 -14.85 10.81 -3.89
C THR A 96 -15.59 9.48 -3.93
N GLU A 97 -15.72 8.90 -5.12
CA GLU A 97 -16.37 7.60 -5.34
C GLU A 97 -15.30 6.52 -5.57
N ILE A 98 -15.40 5.42 -4.83
CA ILE A 98 -14.46 4.28 -4.84
C ILE A 98 -15.13 2.93 -5.14
#